data_AF-A0A9E3C639-F1
#
_entry.id   AF-A0A9E3C639-F1
#
_cell.length_a   1.000
_cell.length_b   1.000
_cell.length_c   1.000
_cell.angle_alpha   90.00
_cell.angle_beta   90.00
_cell.angle_gamma   90.00
#
_symmetry.space_group_name_H-M   'P 1'
#
loop_
_entity.id
_entity.type
_entity.pdbx_description
1 polymer ?
#
loop_
_entity_poly.entity_id
_entity_poly.type
_entity_poly.pdbx_seq_one_letter_code
_entity_poly.pdbx_strand_id
1 'polypeptide(L)'
;MTRRYAAEFVGTFGIVFAPVALATRGQLSGGEAGLMAAAWVSGLAVLVMIYALGHISAAHFNPAATLGFAVGGRFPSPIMPR
;
A
#
# COMPACT_ATOMS: atom_id res chain seq x y z
N MET A 1 14.55 9.33 9.40
CA MET A 1 13.15 9.68 9.06
C MET A 1 12.81 9.69 7.59
N THR A 2 13.54 10.42 6.75
CA THR A 2 13.28 10.53 5.30
C THR A 2 13.09 9.18 4.61
N ARG A 3 13.91 8.19 4.96
CA ARG A 3 13.83 6.82 4.42
C ARG A 3 12.51 6.09 4.73
N ARG A 4 11.88 6.36 5.90
CA ARG A 4 10.58 5.78 6.26
C ARG A 4 9.44 6.40 5.44
N TYR A 5 9.43 7.73 5.33
CA TYR A 5 8.44 8.44 4.52
C TYR A 5 8.56 8.10 3.02
N ALA A 6 9.78 7.96 2.50
CA ALA A 6 9.99 7.51 1.13
C ALA A 6 9.48 6.07 0.92
N ALA A 7 9.69 5.17 1.88
CA ALA A 7 9.16 3.80 1.82
C ALA A 7 7.62 3.77 1.86
N GLU A 8 6.98 4.57 2.73
CA GLU A 8 5.52 4.71 2.74
C GLU A 8 5.00 5.26 1.41
N PHE A 9 5.65 6.28 0.85
CA PHE A 9 5.28 6.86 -0.44
C PHE A 9 5.37 5.85 -1.59
N VAL A 10 6.50 5.15 -1.71
CA VAL A 10 6.71 4.15 -2.76
C VAL A 10 5.75 2.97 -2.60
N GLY A 11 5.51 2.53 -1.37
CA GLY A 11 4.57 1.45 -1.10
C GLY A 11 3.12 1.83 -1.42
N THR A 12 2.65 3.00 -0.98
CA THR A 12 1.32 3.51 -1.35
C THR A 12 1.18 3.69 -2.85
N PHE A 13 2.20 4.22 -3.54
CA PHE A 13 2.21 4.29 -5.00
C PHE A 13 2.07 2.90 -5.62
N GLY A 14 2.84 1.91 -5.18
CA GLY A 14 2.82 0.55 -5.72
C GLY A 14 1.47 -0.14 -5.58
N ILE A 15 0.84 -0.07 -4.39
CA ILE A 15 -0.46 -0.72 -4.14
C ILE A 15 -1.62 -0.05 -4.89
N VAL A 16 -1.50 1.23 -5.26
CA VAL A 16 -2.49 1.93 -6.09
C VAL A 16 -2.21 1.69 -7.58
N PHE A 17 -0.94 1.74 -7.98
CA PHE A 17 -0.54 1.61 -9.38
C PHE A 17 -0.93 0.25 -9.97
N ALA A 18 -0.71 -0.84 -9.24
CA ALA A 18 -0.98 -2.19 -9.74
C ALA A 18 -2.45 -2.44 -10.14
N PRO A 19 -3.46 -2.20 -9.27
CA PRO A 19 -4.86 -2.39 -9.65
C PRO A 19 -5.35 -1.37 -10.69
N VAL A 20 -4.86 -0.13 -10.64
CA VAL A 20 -5.20 0.88 -11.66
C VAL A 20 -4.66 0.45 -13.03
N ALA A 21 -3.42 -0.01 -13.12
CA ALA A 21 -2.84 -0.51 -14.36
C ALA A 21 -3.61 -1.71 -14.92
N LEU A 22 -4.08 -2.63 -14.07
CA LEU A 22 -4.95 -3.74 -14.47
C LEU A 22 -6.27 -3.23 -15.03
N ALA A 23 -6.93 -2.29 -14.34
CA ALA A 23 -8.19 -1.71 -14.78
C ALA A 23 -8.05 -1.01 -16.13
N THR A 24 -7.00 -0.19 -16.31
CA THR A 24 -6.72 0.49 -17.57
C THR A 24 -6.45 -0.51 -18.71
N ARG A 25 -5.70 -1.59 -18.44
CA ARG A 25 -5.48 -2.68 -19.41
C ARG A 25 -6.78 -3.35 -19.85
N GLY A 26 -7.69 -3.62 -18.90
CA GLY A 26 -9.01 -4.16 -19.19
C GLY A 26 -9.77 -3.25 -20.17
N GLN A 27 -9.89 -1.97 -19.82
CA GLN A 27 -10.61 -0.97 -20.61
C GLN A 27 -10.05 -0.84 -22.03
N LEU A 28 -8.72 -0.80 -22.18
CA LEU A 28 -8.06 -0.72 -23.49
C LEU A 28 -8.28 -1.97 -24.35
N SER A 29 -8.59 -3.12 -23.73
CA SER A 29 -8.85 -4.38 -24.43
C SER A 29 -10.33 -4.57 -24.78
N GLY A 30 -11.17 -3.54 -24.53
CA GLY A 30 -12.61 -3.58 -24.81
C GLY A 30 -13.43 -4.35 -23.76
N GLY A 31 -12.91 -4.53 -22.54
CA GLY A 31 -13.60 -5.23 -21.45
C GLY A 31 -13.29 -4.67 -20.07
N GLU A 32 -13.77 -5.37 -19.03
CA GLU A 32 -13.43 -5.05 -17.64
C GLU A 32 -12.44 -6.06 -17.07
N ALA A 33 -11.60 -5.61 -16.14
CA ALA A 33 -10.79 -6.53 -15.35
C ALA A 33 -11.73 -7.36 -14.47
N GLY A 34 -11.69 -8.68 -14.60
CA GLY A 34 -12.52 -9.57 -13.79
C GLY A 34 -12.26 -9.37 -12.29
N LEU A 35 -13.30 -9.44 -11.47
CA LEU A 35 -13.24 -9.21 -10.01
C LEU A 35 -12.15 -10.05 -9.33
N MET A 36 -11.99 -11.31 -9.76
CA MET A 36 -10.97 -12.21 -9.23
C MET A 36 -9.55 -11.69 -9.52
N ALA A 37 -9.30 -11.22 -10.75
CA ALA A 37 -8.00 -10.65 -11.12
C ALA A 37 -7.71 -9.36 -10.34
N ALA A 38 -8.72 -8.50 -10.16
CA ALA A 38 -8.59 -7.28 -9.36
C ALA A 38 -8.25 -7.59 -7.89
N ALA A 39 -8.91 -8.59 -7.29
CA ALA A 39 -8.64 -9.03 -5.93
C ALA A 39 -7.20 -9.58 -5.78
N TRP A 40 -6.78 -10.46 -6.70
CA TRP A 40 -5.43 -11.01 -6.70
C TRP A 40 -4.36 -9.95 -6.89
N VAL A 41 -4.48 -9.08 -7.88
CA VAL A 41 -3.49 -8.02 -8.15
C VAL A 41 -3.37 -7.06 -6.97
N SER A 42 -4.50 -6.65 -6.38
CA SER A 42 -4.49 -5.78 -5.20
C SER A 42 -3.82 -6.44 -4.00
N GLY A 43 -4.20 -7.69 -3.68
CA GLY A 43 -3.64 -8.43 -2.55
C GLY A 43 -2.16 -8.75 -2.71
N LEU A 44 -1.74 -9.19 -3.91
CA LEU A 44 -0.33 -9.47 -4.20
C LEU A 44 0.52 -8.20 -4.22
N ALA A 45 -0.01 -7.07 -4.71
CA ALA A 45 0.71 -5.80 -4.65
C ALA A 45 0.99 -5.37 -3.20
N VAL A 46 0.00 -5.50 -2.31
CA VAL A 46 0.18 -5.25 -0.87
C VAL A 46 1.23 -6.20 -0.29
N LEU A 47 1.13 -7.51 -0.58
CA LEU A 47 2.08 -8.51 -0.11
C LEU A 47 3.52 -8.16 -0.50
N VAL A 48 3.74 -7.86 -1.79
CA VAL A 48 5.06 -7.52 -2.32
C VAL A 48 5.61 -6.26 -1.65
N MET A 49 4.79 -5.22 -1.49
CA MET A 49 5.25 -3.97 -0.85
C MET A 49 5.55 -4.16 0.64
N ILE A 50 4.80 -5.01 1.36
CA ILE A 50 5.11 -5.37 2.75
C ILE A 50 6.46 -6.09 2.83
N TYR A 51 6.72 -7.09 2.00
CA TYR A 51 8.01 -7.79 1.99
C TYR A 51 9.17 -6.88 1.58
N ALA A 52 8.94 -6.00 0.61
CA ALA A 52 9.98 -5.11 0.10
C ALA A 52 10.33 -3.96 1.06
N LEU A 53 9.33 -3.33 1.70
CA LEU A 53 9.50 -2.06 2.42
C LEU A 53 9.11 -2.12 3.90
N GLY A 54 8.50 -3.22 4.37
CA GLY A 54 8.05 -3.37 5.76
C GLY A 54 9.16 -3.25 6.78
N HIS A 55 10.36 -3.75 6.48
CA HIS A 55 11.53 -3.59 7.34
C HIS A 55 12.03 -2.13 7.48
N ILE A 56 11.55 -1.23 6.62
CA ILE A 56 11.91 0.19 6.62
C ILE A 56 10.87 1.02 7.38
N SER A 57 9.58 0.91 7.03
CA SER A 57 8.51 1.78 7.53
C SER A 57 7.43 1.09 8.37
N ALA A 58 7.51 -0.23 8.58
CA ALA A 58 6.41 -1.10 9.04
C ALA A 58 5.27 -1.30 8.03
N ALA A 59 5.40 -0.76 6.81
CA ALA A 59 4.49 -0.96 5.69
C ALA A 59 3.02 -0.66 6.02
N HIS A 60 2.72 0.54 6.52
CA HIS A 60 1.33 0.92 6.74
C HIS A 60 0.61 1.18 5.42
N PHE A 61 1.26 1.93 4.53
CA PHE A 61 0.79 2.39 3.22
C PHE A 61 -0.60 3.06 3.23
N ASN A 62 -1.09 3.38 4.42
CA ASN A 62 -2.46 3.78 4.69
C ASN A 62 -2.51 4.65 5.96
N PRO A 63 -2.99 5.91 5.86
CA PRO A 63 -3.17 6.79 7.01
C PRO A 63 -4.12 6.22 8.08
N ALA A 64 -5.19 5.52 7.70
CA ALA A 64 -6.14 4.91 8.64
C ALA A 64 -5.49 3.77 9.44
N ALA A 65 -4.66 2.95 8.78
CA ALA A 65 -3.88 1.91 9.47
C ALA A 65 -2.87 2.56 10.44
N THR A 66 -2.16 3.58 9.98
CA THR A 66 -1.21 4.34 10.81
C THR A 66 -1.88 4.91 12.07
N LEU A 67 -3.05 5.54 11.90
CA LEU A 67 -3.85 6.06 13.01
C LEU A 67 -4.34 4.96 13.94
N GLY A 68 -4.84 3.84 13.40
CA GLY A 68 -5.30 2.69 14.18
C GLY A 68 -4.20 2.09 15.05
N PHE A 69 -2.98 1.95 14.51
CA PHE A 69 -1.82 1.50 15.28
C PHE A 69 -1.39 2.52 16.33
N ALA A 70 -1.51 3.82 16.06
CA ALA A 70 -1.18 4.87 17.01
C ALA A 70 -2.18 4.92 18.19
N VAL A 71 -3.50 4.83 17.91
CA VAL A 71 -4.54 4.78 18.94
C VAL A 71 -4.47 3.49 19.75
N GLY A 72 -4.13 2.36 19.12
CA GLY A 72 -3.97 1.07 19.78
C GLY A 72 -2.72 0.92 20.64
N GLY A 73 -1.93 1.99 20.84
CA GLY A 73 -0.71 1.98 21.66
C GLY A 73 0.41 1.10 21.10
N ARG A 74 0.28 0.64 19.85
CA ARG A 74 1.30 -0.16 19.15
C ARG A 74 2.42 0.71 18.56
N PHE A 75 2.26 2.04 18.63
CA PHE A 75 3.26 3.06 18.33
C PHE A 75 3.28 4.14 19.41
N PRO A 76 4.43 4.79 19.67
CA PRO A 76 4.48 6.01 20.47
C PRO A 76 3.91 7.18 19.66
N SER A 77 2.60 7.44 19.79
CA SER A 77 1.87 8.65 19.35
C SER A 77 1.81 8.96 17.83
N PRO A 78 0.71 9.53 17.30
CA PRO A 78 0.42 9.56 15.85
C PRO A 78 1.20 10.61 15.04
N ILE A 79 1.97 11.51 15.67
CA ILE A 79 2.41 12.77 15.03
C ILE A 79 3.92 13.01 15.02
N MET A 80 4.76 12.28 15.76
CA MET A 80 6.16 12.68 15.89
C MET A 80 7.19 11.57 15.67
N PRO A 81 8.30 11.89 14.98
CA PRO A 81 9.27 10.90 14.56
C PRO A 81 10.37 10.67 15.61
N ARG A 82 10.89 9.43 15.71
CA ARG A 82 12.30 9.17 16.07
C ARG A 82 13.11 8.84 14.82
#